data_AF-A0A954FQB9-F1
#
_entry.id   AF-A0A954FQB9-F1
#
_cell.length_a   1.000
_cell.length_b   1.000
_cell.length_c   1.000
_cell.angle_alpha   90.00
_cell.angle_beta   90.00
_cell.angle_gamma   90.00
#
_symmetry.space_group_name_H-M   'P 1'
#
loop_
_entity.id
_entity.type
_entity.pdbx_description
1 polymer ?
#
loop_
_entity_poly.entity_id
_entity_poly.type
_entity_poly.pdbx_seq_one_letter_code
_entity_poly.pdbx_strand_id
1 'polypeptide(L)' 'MHYSSRHSGLNRHLRVFVITVLVFSSASWHLTAADEGQDLFEQRIRPLLLEKCIECHGPGKQENGVRLDRR' A
#
# COMPACT_ATOMS: atom_id res chain seq x y z
N MET A 1 24.37 -21.25 -51.67
CA MET A 1 23.62 -21.41 -50.40
C MET A 1 24.21 -20.42 -49.41
N HIS A 2 23.47 -19.42 -48.91
CA HIS A 2 23.71 -18.69 -47.64
C HIS A 2 22.81 -17.43 -47.61
N TYR A 3 21.57 -17.57 -47.14
CA TYR A 3 20.82 -16.42 -46.64
C TYR A 3 19.79 -16.85 -45.60
N SER A 4 20.17 -16.81 -44.32
CA SER A 4 19.23 -16.70 -43.20
C SER A 4 20.00 -16.38 -41.91
N SER A 5 19.98 -15.12 -41.48
CA SER A 5 20.31 -14.76 -40.09
C SER A 5 19.94 -13.34 -39.65
N ARG A 6 18.98 -12.65 -40.31
CA ARG A 6 18.55 -11.29 -39.89
C ARG A 6 17.28 -11.21 -39.05
N HIS A 7 16.63 -12.33 -38.72
CA HIS A 7 15.33 -12.32 -38.05
C HIS A 7 15.38 -12.39 -36.51
N SER A 8 16.54 -12.69 -35.90
CA SER A 8 16.66 -12.96 -34.45
C SER A 8 16.78 -11.70 -33.57
N GLY A 9 17.21 -10.57 -34.14
CA GLY A 9 17.38 -9.31 -33.40
C GLY A 9 16.06 -8.59 -33.11
N LEU A 10 15.15 -8.54 -34.10
CA LEU A 10 13.90 -7.79 -34.01
C LEU A 10 12.96 -8.33 -32.92
N ASN A 11 12.86 -9.66 -32.81
CA ASN A 11 12.05 -10.32 -31.79
C ASN A 11 12.60 -10.16 -30.37
N ARG A 12 13.92 -9.95 -30.23
CA ARG A 12 14.55 -9.74 -28.92
C ARG A 12 14.24 -8.34 -28.38
N HIS A 13 14.32 -7.32 -29.23
CA HIS A 13 13.96 -5.95 -28.85
C HIS A 13 12.47 -5.80 -28.56
N LEU A 14 11.61 -6.45 -29.36
CA LEU A 14 10.16 -6.47 -29.14
C LEU A 14 9.78 -7.11 -27.80
N ARG A 15 10.41 -8.24 -27.44
CA ARG A 15 10.18 -8.93 -26.16
C ARG A 15 10.62 -8.10 -24.95
N VAL A 16 11.81 -7.49 -25.02
CA VAL A 16 12.32 -6.63 -23.94
C VAL A 16 11.40 -5.42 -23.75
N PHE A 17 10.96 -4.79 -24.84
CA PHE A 17 10.03 -3.67 -24.80
C PHE A 17 8.70 -4.04 -24.10
N VAL A 18 8.09 -5.16 -24.48
CA VAL A 18 6.83 -5.64 -23.87
C VAL A 18 6.99 -5.93 -22.37
N ILE A 19 8.08 -6.58 -21.95
CA ILE A 19 8.34 -6.85 -20.53
C ILE A 19 8.53 -5.54 -19.75
N THR A 20 9.24 -4.58 -20.34
CA THR A 20 9.51 -3.29 -19.69
C THR A 20 8.21 -2.50 -19.48
N VAL A 21 7.31 -2.50 -20.48
CA VAL A 21 5.99 -1.87 -20.40
C VAL A 21 5.09 -2.57 -19.36
N LEU A 22 5.08 -3.91 -19.33
CA LEU A 22 4.28 -4.67 -18.36
C LEU A 22 4.73 -4.44 -16.90
N VAL A 23 6.04 -4.34 -16.67
CA VAL A 23 6.61 -4.03 -15.34
C VAL A 23 6.30 -2.58 -14.92
N PHE A 24 6.32 -1.63 -15.85
CA PHE A 24 5.96 -0.23 -15.56
C PHE A 24 4.47 -0.06 -15.22
N SER A 25 3.58 -0.83 -15.86
CA SER A 25 2.12 -0.77 -15.60
C SER A 25 1.72 -1.32 -14.22
N SER A 26 2.47 -2.25 -13.62
CA SER A 26 2.10 -2.83 -12.32
C SER A 26 2.29 -1.89 -11.12
N ALA A 27 3.02 -0.77 -11.26
CA ALA A 27 3.24 0.19 -10.17
C ALA A 27 2.03 1.10 -9.89
N SER A 28 0.98 1.04 -10.72
CA SER A 28 -0.22 1.88 -10.59
C SER A 28 -1.41 1.17 -9.93
N TRP A 29 -1.25 -0.09 -9.49
CA TRP A 29 -2.30 -0.81 -8.75
C TRP A 29 -2.24 -0.57 -7.24
N HIS A 30 -2.17 0.68 -6.83
CA HIS A 30 -2.61 1.04 -5.49
C HIS A 30 -3.71 2.10 -5.59
N LEU A 31 -4.77 1.74 -6.30
CA LEU A 31 -6.05 2.41 -6.12
C LEU A 31 -6.52 2.03 -4.72
N THR A 32 -6.39 2.97 -3.79
CA THR A 32 -6.75 2.76 -2.38
C THR A 32 -8.23 2.38 -2.33
N ALA A 33 -8.52 1.20 -1.76
CA ALA A 33 -9.87 0.93 -1.34
C ALA A 33 -10.25 1.96 -0.27
N ALA A 34 -11.49 2.44 -0.30
CA ALA A 34 -12.06 3.14 0.85
C ALA A 34 -12.04 2.14 2.02
N ASP A 35 -11.23 2.42 3.03
CA ASP A 35 -11.11 1.56 4.21
C ASP A 35 -12.31 1.85 5.11
N GLU A 36 -13.42 1.13 4.91
CA GLU A 36 -14.62 1.22 5.75
C GLU A 36 -14.29 1.07 7.25
N GLY A 37 -13.21 0.33 7.58
CA GLY A 37 -12.68 0.21 8.93
C GLY A 37 -12.12 1.52 9.49
N GLN A 38 -11.50 2.36 8.66
CA GLN A 38 -11.02 3.67 9.07
C GLN A 38 -12.15 4.63 9.40
N ASP A 39 -13.21 4.65 8.59
CA ASP A 39 -14.36 5.51 8.87
C ASP A 39 -15.06 5.09 10.16
N LEU A 40 -15.25 3.79 10.38
CA LEU A 40 -15.77 3.28 11.65
C LEU A 40 -14.87 3.69 12.82
N PHE A 41 -13.55 3.52 12.69
CA PHE A 41 -12.61 3.85 13.74
C PHE A 41 -12.63 5.34 14.07
N GLU A 42 -12.47 6.22 13.09
CA GLU A 42 -12.41 7.67 13.32
C GLU A 42 -13.75 8.24 13.80
N GLN A 43 -14.87 7.77 13.24
CA GLN A 43 -16.19 8.37 13.52
C GLN A 43 -16.87 7.76 14.75
N ARG A 44 -16.57 6.50 15.11
CA ARG A 44 -17.26 5.80 16.21
C ARG A 44 -16.33 5.40 17.35
N ILE A 45 -15.12 4.92 17.06
CA ILE A 45 -14.24 4.33 18.10
C ILE A 45 -13.35 5.39 18.75
N ARG A 46 -12.69 6.22 17.95
CA ARG A 46 -11.73 7.22 18.42
C ARG A 46 -12.32 8.23 19.42
N PRO A 47 -13.55 8.75 19.25
CA PRO A 47 -14.15 9.65 20.24
C PRO A 47 -14.30 8.99 21.62
N LEU A 48 -14.68 7.71 21.65
CA LEU A 48 -14.82 6.95 22.90
C LEU A 48 -13.46 6.75 23.59
N LEU A 49 -12.41 6.45 22.82
CA LEU A 49 -11.06 6.32 23.37
C LEU A 49 -10.58 7.64 23.96
N LEU A 50 -10.79 8.76 23.26
CA LEU A 50 -10.41 10.09 23.74
C LEU A 50 -11.15 10.45 25.04
N GLU A 51 -12.44 10.16 25.13
CA GLU A 51 -13.26 10.52 26.29
C GLU A 51 -13.04 9.60 27.50
N LYS A 52 -12.79 8.30 27.27
CA LYS A 52 -12.84 7.29 28.35
C LYS A 52 -11.52 6.63 28.67
N CYS A 53 -10.52 6.72 27.79
CA CYS A 53 -9.31 5.89 27.90
C CYS A 53 -8.01 6.71 27.88
N ILE A 54 -7.91 7.71 27.00
CA ILE A 54 -6.66 8.45 26.77
C ILE A 54 -6.21 9.28 27.97
N GLU A 55 -7.12 9.65 28.87
CA GLU A 55 -6.76 10.33 30.12
C GLU A 55 -5.75 9.51 30.96
N CYS A 56 -5.94 8.18 31.03
CA CYS A 56 -5.07 7.28 31.77
C CYS A 56 -4.08 6.49 30.90
N HIS A 57 -4.37 6.32 29.61
CA HIS A 57 -3.59 5.48 28.68
C HIS A 57 -3.10 6.25 27.44
N GLY A 58 -2.77 7.53 27.64
CA GLY A 58 -2.30 8.46 26.63
C GLY A 58 -0.82 8.84 26.79
N PRO A 59 -0.34 9.81 25.99
CA PRO A 59 1.06 10.22 26.03
C PRO A 59 1.47 10.91 27.34
N GLY A 60 0.53 11.56 28.04
CA GLY A 60 0.80 12.24 29.30
C GLY A 60 0.78 11.33 30.53
N LYS A 61 0.02 10.23 30.49
CA LYS A 61 -0.12 9.27 31.57
C LYS A 61 -0.43 7.90 30.98
N GLN A 62 0.28 6.89 31.45
CA GLN A 62 0.21 5.54 30.89
C GLN A 62 0.10 4.50 32.01
N GLU A 63 -1.10 4.42 32.60
CA GLU A 63 -1.38 3.51 33.70
C GLU A 63 -1.22 2.05 33.26
N ASN A 64 -0.61 1.24 34.13
CA ASN A 64 -0.40 -0.19 33.94
C ASN A 64 0.29 -0.58 32.61
N GLY A 65 1.04 0.37 32.01
CA GLY A 65 1.80 0.15 30.77
C GLY A 65 0.98 0.10 29.48
N VAL A 66 -0.34 0.34 29.51
CA VAL A 66 -1.21 0.26 28.33
C VAL A 66 -1.17 1.58 27.53
N ARG A 67 -0.99 1.50 26.20
CA ARG A 67 -1.11 2.63 25.25
C ARG A 67 -2.28 2.46 24.31
N LEU A 68 -3.17 3.44 24.27
CA LEU A 68 -4.34 3.45 23.38
C LEU A 68 -4.36 4.64 22.41
N ASP A 69 -3.27 5.42 22.38
CA ASP A 69 -3.12 6.61 21.54
C ASP A 69 -2.58 6.33 20.14
N ARG A 70 -2.28 5.06 19.81
CA ARG A 70 -1.87 4.64 18.45
C ARG A 70 -3.07 4.23 17.61
N ARG A 71 -3.01 4.61 16.34
CA ARG A 71 -3.95 4.24 15.28
C ARG A 71 -3.71 2.81 14.81
#